data_AF-A0A6P6BBN7-F1
#
_entry.id   AF-A0A6P6BBN7-F1
#
_cell.length_a   1.000
_cell.length_b   1.000
_cell.length_c   1.000
_cell.angle_alpha   90.00
_cell.angle_beta   90.00
_cell.angle_gamma   90.00
#
_symmetry.space_group_name_H-M   'P 1'
#
loop_
_entity.id
_entity.type
_entity.pdbx_description
1 polymer ?
#
loop_
_entity_poly.entity_id
_entity_poly.type
_entity_poly.pdbx_seq_one_letter_code
_entity_poly.pdbx_strand_id
1 'polypeptide(L)'
;MVTMFGMSDIGPWALTDPAVQSSDVVLRMLARNSMSEKLAEDTDSSVRKIIENAYEVAKNHIRNNREAIDKLVEVLLEKETLTGDEFRAILSEFVDAPAVKIDRTPVREMINA
;
A
#
# COMPACT_ATOMS: atom_id res chain seq x y z
N MET A 1 1.45 8.21 5.50
CA MET A 1 2.46 8.51 4.46
C MET A 1 2.67 10.00 4.34
N VAL A 2 1.63 10.76 3.98
CA VAL A 2 1.69 12.21 3.77
C VAL A 2 1.91 12.99 5.09
N THR A 3 1.05 12.80 6.10
CA THR A 3 1.05 13.63 7.31
C THR A 3 2.06 13.23 8.40
N MET A 4 2.41 11.95 8.51
CA MET A 4 3.24 11.41 9.60
C MET A 4 4.67 11.05 9.17
N PHE A 5 4.86 10.68 7.89
CA PHE A 5 6.12 10.11 7.40
C PHE A 5 6.82 11.01 6.38
N GLY A 6 6.23 12.13 5.98
CA GLY A 6 6.82 13.05 5.01
C GLY A 6 7.04 12.44 3.62
N MET A 7 6.24 11.43 3.24
CA MET A 7 6.37 10.70 1.97
C MET A 7 5.46 11.32 0.90
N SER A 8 5.65 12.61 0.61
CA SER A 8 4.82 13.38 -0.31
C SER A 8 5.49 14.64 -0.81
N ASP A 9 4.97 15.21 -1.89
CA ASP A 9 5.50 16.40 -2.56
C ASP A 9 5.51 17.66 -1.68
N ILE A 10 4.75 17.68 -0.58
CA ILE A 10 4.75 18.72 0.46
C ILE A 10 6.05 18.77 1.28
N GLY A 11 6.94 17.78 1.12
CA GLY A 11 8.25 17.71 1.77
C GLY A 11 8.35 16.67 2.89
N PRO A 12 9.58 16.46 3.42
CA PRO A 12 9.89 15.41 4.40
C PRO A 12 9.53 15.84 5.82
N TRP A 13 8.29 16.29 6.04
CA TRP A 13 7.83 16.80 7.32
C TRP A 13 6.77 15.91 7.95
N ALA A 14 6.81 15.79 9.26
CA ALA A 14 5.69 15.29 10.05
C ALA A 14 4.80 16.50 10.38
N LEU A 15 3.63 16.55 9.76
CA LEU A 15 2.66 17.64 9.91
C LEU A 15 1.70 17.44 11.09
N THR A 16 1.70 16.26 11.70
CA THR A 16 0.86 15.96 12.86
C THR A 16 1.70 15.96 14.12
N ASP A 17 1.29 16.76 15.10
CA ASP A 17 1.91 16.76 16.42
C ASP A 17 1.58 15.44 17.17
N PRO A 18 2.58 14.75 17.77
CA PRO A 18 2.34 13.58 18.62
C PRO A 18 1.28 13.79 19.70
N ALA A 19 1.13 15.03 20.19
CA ALA A 19 0.14 15.43 21.17
C ALA A 19 -1.31 15.27 20.68
N VAL A 20 -1.56 15.16 19.36
CA VAL A 20 -2.87 14.81 18.79
C VAL A 20 -3.32 13.41 19.24
N GLN A 21 -2.41 12.53 19.65
CA GLN A 21 -2.72 11.20 20.18
C GLN A 21 -2.83 11.17 21.72
N SER A 22 -2.59 12.28 22.42
CA SER A 22 -2.62 12.35 23.89
C SER A 22 -4.00 12.01 24.47
N SER A 23 -4.04 11.28 25.58
CA SER A 23 -5.27 11.02 26.33
C SER A 23 -5.87 12.29 26.96
N ASP A 24 -5.08 13.37 27.07
CA ASP A 24 -5.52 14.67 27.55
C ASP A 24 -6.26 15.44 26.43
N VAL A 25 -7.53 15.77 26.70
CA VAL A 25 -8.42 16.47 25.77
C VAL A 25 -7.96 17.89 25.47
N VAL A 26 -7.42 18.60 26.48
CA VAL A 26 -6.96 19.99 26.33
C VAL A 26 -5.73 20.02 25.42
N LEU A 27 -4.78 19.13 25.69
CA LEU A 27 -3.55 19.02 24.90
C LEU A 27 -3.85 18.62 23.45
N ARG A 28 -4.80 17.70 23.24
CA ARG A 28 -5.26 17.29 21.91
C ARG A 28 -5.92 18.44 21.13
N MET A 29 -6.70 19.28 21.81
CA MET A 29 -7.39 20.41 21.17
C MET A 29 -6.41 21.49 20.71
N LEU A 30 -5.38 21.79 21.51
CA LEU A 30 -4.34 22.75 21.14
C LEU A 30 -3.50 22.26 19.94
N ALA A 31 -3.13 20.99 19.94
CA ALA A 31 -2.33 20.38 18.88
C ALA A 31 -3.03 20.40 17.51
N ARG A 32 -4.37 20.27 17.48
CA ARG A 32 -5.17 20.32 16.24
C ARG A 32 -5.21 21.68 15.56
N ASN A 33 -4.91 22.77 16.27
CA ASN A 33 -5.06 24.13 15.76
C ASN A 33 -3.79 24.69 15.09
N SER A 34 -2.79 23.85 14.85
CA SER A 34 -1.47 24.23 14.34
C SER A 34 -1.35 24.18 12.80
N MET A 35 -2.34 23.61 12.11
CA MET A 35 -2.34 23.43 10.65
C MET A 35 -3.02 24.61 9.95
N SER A 36 -2.39 25.14 8.89
CA SER A 36 -3.02 26.15 8.04
C SER A 36 -3.97 25.51 7.01
N GLU A 37 -5.00 26.25 6.58
CA GLU A 37 -5.95 25.78 5.57
C GLU A 37 -5.25 25.38 4.26
N LYS A 38 -4.29 26.20 3.80
CA LYS A 38 -3.50 25.89 2.60
C LYS A 38 -2.73 24.57 2.73
N LEU A 39 -2.12 24.32 3.89
CA LEU A 39 -1.37 23.09 4.12
C LEU A 39 -2.30 21.86 4.21
N ALA A 40 -3.52 22.04 4.73
CA ALA A 40 -4.55 21.00 4.70
C ALA A 40 -4.97 20.68 3.25
N GLU A 41 -5.19 21.69 2.43
CA GLU A 41 -5.50 21.51 0.99
C GLU A 41 -4.37 20.79 0.24
N ASP A 42 -3.12 21.18 0.47
CA ASP A 42 -1.94 20.53 -0.12
C ASP A 42 -1.80 19.06 0.32
N THR A 43 -2.15 18.78 1.58
CA THR A 43 -2.20 17.40 2.12
C THR A 43 -3.26 16.57 1.41
N ASP A 44 -4.48 17.08 1.29
CA ASP A 44 -5.59 16.38 0.63
C ASP A 44 -5.29 16.12 -0.85
N SER A 45 -4.70 17.10 -1.54
CA SER A 45 -4.24 16.96 -2.93
C SER A 45 -3.19 15.86 -3.08
N SER A 46 -2.22 15.79 -2.15
CA SER A 46 -1.19 14.74 -2.15
C SER A 46 -1.78 13.35 -1.91
N VAL A 47 -2.71 13.22 -0.97
CA VAL A 47 -3.41 11.95 -0.70
C VAL A 47 -4.19 11.50 -1.93
N ARG A 48 -4.93 12.42 -2.57
CA ARG A 48 -5.68 12.14 -3.78
C ARG A 48 -4.79 11.62 -4.90
N LYS A 49 -3.67 12.29 -5.18
CA LYS A 49 -2.70 11.85 -6.21
C LYS A 49 -2.19 10.43 -5.95
N ILE A 50 -1.85 10.10 -4.71
CA ILE A 50 -1.38 8.76 -4.35
C ILE A 50 -2.45 7.71 -4.65
N ILE A 51 -3.70 7.97 -4.28
CA ILE A 51 -4.82 7.06 -4.50
C ILE A 51 -5.09 6.89 -5.99
N GLU A 52 -5.15 7.98 -6.75
CA GLU A 52 -5.38 7.95 -8.21
C GLU A 52 -4.27 7.17 -8.93
N ASN A 53 -3.01 7.41 -8.58
CA ASN A 53 -1.87 6.68 -9.14
C ASN A 53 -1.93 5.19 -8.80
N ALA A 54 -2.18 4.83 -7.53
CA ALA A 54 -2.30 3.44 -7.10
C ALA A 54 -3.46 2.73 -7.82
N TYR A 55 -4.57 3.43 -8.02
CA TYR A 55 -5.73 2.91 -8.76
C TYR A 55 -5.38 2.63 -10.22
N GLU A 56 -4.77 3.58 -10.94
CA GLU A 56 -4.40 3.37 -12.34
C GLU A 56 -3.34 2.28 -12.48
N VAL A 57 -2.37 2.18 -11.56
CA VAL A 57 -1.41 1.07 -11.50
C VAL A 57 -2.13 -0.27 -11.34
N ALA A 58 -3.03 -0.40 -10.36
CA ALA A 58 -3.78 -1.65 -10.13
C ALA A 58 -4.64 -2.04 -11.34
N LYS A 59 -5.34 -1.06 -11.93
CA LYS A 59 -6.17 -1.22 -13.12
C LYS A 59 -5.35 -1.65 -14.33
N ASN A 60 -4.15 -1.09 -14.51
CA ASN A 60 -3.24 -1.50 -15.57
C ASN A 60 -2.69 -2.90 -15.34
N HIS A 61 -2.35 -3.27 -14.10
CA HIS A 61 -1.98 -4.66 -13.78
C HIS A 61 -3.09 -5.65 -14.12
N ILE A 62 -4.34 -5.35 -13.77
CA ILE A 62 -5.48 -6.21 -14.09
C ILE A 62 -5.70 -6.32 -15.60
N ARG A 63 -5.64 -5.19 -16.32
CA ARG A 63 -5.84 -5.16 -17.78
C ARG A 63 -4.75 -5.90 -18.54
N ASN A 64 -3.49 -5.69 -18.16
CA ASN A 64 -2.35 -6.29 -18.85
C ASN A 64 -2.27 -7.81 -18.60
N ASN A 65 -2.84 -8.30 -17.50
CA ASN A 65 -2.84 -9.72 -17.13
C ASN A 65 -4.26 -10.31 -17.23
N ARG A 66 -5.09 -9.82 -18.16
CA ARG A 66 -6.51 -10.20 -18.22
C ARG A 66 -6.72 -11.70 -18.40
N GLU A 67 -5.96 -12.32 -19.30
CA GLU A 67 -6.03 -13.76 -19.56
C GLU A 67 -5.70 -14.59 -18.30
N ALA A 68 -4.67 -14.18 -17.57
CA ALA A 68 -4.26 -14.84 -16.33
C ALA A 68 -5.35 -14.72 -15.24
N ILE A 69 -5.99 -13.55 -15.14
CA ILE A 69 -7.09 -13.30 -14.20
C ILE A 69 -8.33 -14.11 -14.57
N ASP A 70 -8.69 -14.17 -15.85
CA ASP A 70 -9.86 -14.94 -16.30
C ASP A 70 -9.68 -16.44 -15.96
N LYS A 71 -8.48 -17.01 -16.17
CA LYS A 71 -8.16 -18.39 -15.76
C LYS A 71 -8.22 -18.59 -14.24
N LEU A 72 -7.72 -17.63 -13.46
CA LEU A 72 -7.81 -17.68 -12.00
C LEU A 72 -9.27 -17.67 -11.52
N VAL A 73 -10.13 -16.87 -12.17
CA VAL A 73 -11.55 -16.80 -11.86
C VAL A 73 -12.25 -18.12 -12.18
N GLU A 74 -11.96 -18.75 -13.33
CA GLU A 74 -12.49 -20.07 -13.67
C GLU A 74 -12.16 -21.12 -12.60
N VAL A 75 -10.90 -21.17 -12.15
CA VAL A 75 -10.48 -22.11 -11.10
C VAL A 75 -11.17 -21.81 -9.77
N LEU A 76 -11.36 -20.52 -9.43
CA LEU A 76 -12.07 -20.13 -8.20
C LEU A 76 -13.57 -20.45 -8.28
N LEU A 77 -14.19 -20.44 -9.45
CA LEU A 77 -15.57 -20.87 -9.61
C LEU A 77 -15.74 -22.37 -9.36
N GLU A 78 -14.71 -23.18 -9.64
CA GLU A 78 -14.74 -24.63 -9.40
C GLU A 78 -14.34 -25.02 -7.96
N LYS A 79 -13.26 -24.43 -7.44
CA LYS A 79 -12.66 -24.83 -6.14
C LYS A 79 -13.06 -23.93 -4.96
N GLU A 80 -13.66 -22.77 -5.21
CA GLU A 80 -14.02 -21.70 -4.25
C GLU A 80 -12.84 -21.05 -3.50
N THR A 81 -11.77 -21.79 -3.25
CA THR A 81 -10.58 -21.35 -2.53
C THR A 81 -9.32 -21.78 -3.26
N LEU A 82 -8.29 -20.94 -3.21
CA LEU A 82 -7.01 -21.19 -3.87
C LEU A 82 -5.87 -20.84 -2.93
N THR A 83 -4.88 -21.72 -2.82
CA THR A 83 -3.68 -21.46 -2.00
C THR A 83 -2.70 -20.54 -2.73
N GLY A 84 -1.83 -19.87 -1.97
CA GLY A 84 -0.84 -18.96 -2.58
C GLY A 84 0.16 -19.66 -3.53
N ASP A 85 0.43 -20.96 -3.34
CA ASP A 85 1.30 -21.73 -4.23
C ASP A 85 0.59 -22.10 -5.53
N GLU A 86 -0.69 -22.50 -5.46
CA GLU A 86 -1.53 -22.71 -6.65
C GLU A 86 -1.68 -21.43 -7.46
N PHE A 87 -1.83 -20.27 -6.80
CA PHE A 87 -1.93 -18.96 -7.46
C PHE A 87 -0.68 -18.66 -8.29
N ARG A 88 0.49 -18.85 -7.69
CA ARG A 88 1.78 -18.63 -8.35
C ARG A 88 2.01 -19.62 -9.48
N ALA A 89 1.60 -20.88 -9.32
CA ALA A 89 1.71 -21.88 -10.37
C ALA A 89 0.91 -21.46 -11.62
N ILE A 90 -0.35 -21.04 -11.45
CA ILE A 90 -1.18 -20.57 -12.57
C ILE A 90 -0.59 -19.32 -13.22
N LEU A 91 -0.13 -18.35 -12.43
CA LEU A 91 0.47 -17.13 -12.96
C LEU A 91 1.79 -17.37 -13.69
N SER A 92 2.57 -18.39 -13.31
CA SER A 92 3.85 -18.69 -13.96
C SER A 92 3.72 -19.06 -15.44
N GLU A 93 2.52 -19.46 -15.87
CA GLU A 93 2.23 -19.75 -17.28
C GLU A 93 2.12 -18.47 -18.14
N PHE A 94 1.87 -17.31 -17.52
CA PHE A 94 1.64 -16.03 -18.20
C PHE A 94 2.80 -15.04 -18.05
N VAL A 95 3.88 -15.43 -17.36
CA VAL A 95 5.01 -14.54 -17.04
C VAL A 95 6.32 -15.22 -17.41
N ASP A 96 7.10 -14.61 -18.31
CA ASP A 96 8.45 -15.05 -18.71
C ASP A 96 9.54 -14.79 -17.63
N ALA A 97 9.15 -14.54 -16.39
CA ALA A 97 10.09 -14.27 -15.31
C ALA A 97 10.56 -15.59 -14.68
N PRO A 98 11.87 -15.74 -14.41
CA PRO A 98 12.36 -16.90 -13.68
C PRO A 98 11.66 -16.95 -12.32
N ALA A 99 11.14 -18.12 -11.96
CA ALA A 99 10.48 -18.35 -10.68
C ALA A 99 11.36 -17.82 -9.54
N VAL A 100 11.00 -16.66 -9.00
CA VAL A 100 11.70 -16.07 -7.88
C VAL A 100 11.49 -17.02 -6.70
N LYS A 101 12.53 -17.77 -6.35
CA LYS A 101 12.59 -18.48 -5.08
C LYS A 101 12.61 -17.41 -4.00
N ILE A 102 11.44 -17.11 -3.44
CA ILE A 102 11.33 -16.25 -2.27
C ILE A 102 11.95 -17.05 -1.13
N ASP A 103 13.22 -16.76 -0.83
CA ASP A 103 13.84 -17.26 0.38
C ASP A 103 13.12 -16.63 1.57
N ARG A 104 12.31 -17.45 2.25
CA ARG A 104 11.54 -17.04 3.42
C ARG A 104 12.41 -17.13 4.68
N THR A 105 13.68 -16.72 4.61
CA THR A 105 14.49 -16.57 5.81
C THR A 105 13.79 -15.52 6.69
N PRO A 106 13.32 -15.88 7.89
CA PRO A 106 12.68 -14.91 8.78
C PRO A 106 13.65 -13.76 9.05
N VAL A 107 13.20 -12.51 8.96
CA VAL A 107 14.04 -11.32 9.23
C VAL A 107 14.76 -11.42 10.59
N ARG A 108 14.19 -12.16 11.53
CA ARG A 108 14.79 -12.46 12.84
C ARG A 108 16.10 -13.26 12.77
N GLU A 109 16.28 -14.12 11.77
CA GLU A 109 17.51 -14.90 11.57
C GLU A 109 18.61 -14.05 10.90
N MET A 110 18.24 -13.06 10.09
CA MET A 110 19.18 -12.14 9.44
C MET A 110 19.80 -11.12 10.40
N ILE A 111 19.17 -10.85 11.54
CA ILE A 111 19.66 -9.88 12.55
C ILE A 111 20.67 -10.52 13.52
N ASN A 112 20.78 -11.85 13.53
CA ASN A 112 21.65 -12.60 14.45
C ASN A 112 22.92 -13.16 13.77
N ALA A 113 23.25 -12.72 12.55
CA ALA A 113 24.43 -13.14 11.80
C ALA A 113 25.50 -12.02 11.76
#